data_AF-A0A534LAV5-F1
#
_entry.id   AF-A0A534LAV5-F1
#
_cell.length_a   1.000
_cell.length_b   1.000
_cell.length_c   1.000
_cell.angle_alpha   90.00
_cell.angle_beta   90.00
_cell.angle_gamma   90.00
#
_symmetry.space_group_name_H-M   'P 1'
#
loop_
_entity.id
_entity.type
_entity.pdbx_description
1 polymer ?
#
loop_
_entity_poly.entity_id
_entity_poly.type
_entity_poly.pdbx_seq_one_letter_code
_entity_poly.pdbx_strand_id
1 'polypeptide(L)'
;MGLFVRRAWAISLTVLMVAATLLAAIPGAARAAVNPAGTGRPSPEIRGNPAPPTPAMAPAMQQLLDRARQPNADWNKMTSSVQEAARFGSGSFRVAILTDDVNTLGNFLRAHGVPTPIGSVPATRAGLRVVTIDVPVRLLEKVAALERVYTVAPAVLPTAPDRMSSGEPSLNAIGGGNPTPDLIAAGKGHHVPEAWALGYTGYGVRVSPMDSGTDFGHPDLQGTFARDTNASSPYFDWPMAFDPNSMASYLLAGLTFPTAPSSWYVDTSFTATADPITGNLSLPFNGHNYNVAGVPSASGIFHLGLHPDNTLRAGYYGEYVALLVTDSTIPGVYDTVRVDLDDNFHFGNDKPADVASPEIWMDTNGDGMADLSGGLVYFIGDGANPIPYTDVMGARYGLPVPTPGAGDLVALQIGDALAPGGGDHGTLCASAIVAQNKTGAVLGFAPQAKLLSVGNIYAGGGPSHPRPRAAGSFRSAHRRATRAPSRTRLARRIPVRTPRSATCSRGRTEGRAPWEHRSPTW
;
A
#
# COMPACT_ATOMS: atom_id res chain seq x y z
N MET A 1 2.05 -31.28 24.51
CA MET A 1 2.22 -30.02 25.28
C MET A 1 2.29 -28.84 24.30
N GLY A 2 1.16 -28.57 23.64
CA GLY A 2 1.01 -27.67 22.50
C GLY A 2 -0.48 -27.46 22.25
N LEU A 3 -0.85 -26.32 21.66
CA LEU A 3 -2.18 -25.70 21.60
C LEU A 3 -2.64 -24.88 22.82
N PHE A 4 -2.45 -25.32 24.06
CA PHE A 4 -2.94 -24.55 25.22
C PHE A 4 -2.13 -23.28 25.50
N VAL A 5 -0.80 -23.33 25.30
CA VAL A 5 0.09 -22.18 25.49
C VAL A 5 -0.08 -21.13 24.38
N ARG A 6 -0.44 -21.52 23.15
CA ARG A 6 -0.66 -20.57 22.04
C ARG A 6 -1.97 -19.76 22.16
N ARG A 7 -2.98 -20.28 22.87
CA ARG A 7 -4.23 -19.53 23.14
C ARG A 7 -4.10 -18.55 24.31
N ALA A 8 -3.20 -18.82 25.26
CA ALA A 8 -2.95 -17.93 26.39
C ALA A 8 -2.26 -16.61 25.97
N TRP A 9 -1.38 -16.64 24.96
CA TRP A 9 -0.69 -15.43 24.47
C TRP A 9 -1.59 -14.49 23.65
N ALA A 10 -2.57 -15.01 22.90
CA ALA A 10 -3.50 -14.18 22.12
C ALA A 10 -4.56 -13.48 23.01
N ILE A 11 -4.93 -14.08 24.14
CA ILE A 11 -5.89 -13.49 25.09
C ILE A 11 -5.22 -12.40 25.93
N SER A 12 -3.93 -12.55 26.29
CA SER A 12 -3.21 -11.52 27.05
C SER A 12 -2.96 -10.21 26.28
N LEU A 13 -2.74 -10.26 24.95
CA LEU A 13 -2.58 -9.02 24.16
C LEU A 13 -3.89 -8.23 24.01
N THR A 14 -5.03 -8.92 23.94
CA THR A 14 -6.33 -8.28 23.78
C THR A 14 -6.81 -7.60 25.08
N VAL A 15 -6.42 -8.16 26.24
CA VAL A 15 -6.76 -7.58 27.56
C VAL A 15 -5.86 -6.39 27.92
N LEU A 16 -4.60 -6.36 27.47
CA LEU A 16 -3.70 -5.23 27.68
C LEU A 16 -4.09 -3.99 26.86
N MET A 17 -4.63 -4.18 25.66
CA MET A 17 -5.13 -3.08 24.79
C MET A 17 -6.36 -2.36 25.37
N VAL A 18 -7.15 -3.02 26.23
CA VAL A 18 -8.37 -2.42 26.82
C VAL A 18 -8.08 -1.71 28.16
N ALA A 19 -6.99 -2.07 28.85
CA ALA A 19 -6.62 -1.46 30.12
C ALA A 19 -5.92 -0.10 29.97
N ALA A 20 -5.24 0.16 28.85
CA ALA A 20 -4.55 1.44 28.60
C ALA A 20 -5.53 2.62 28.33
N THR A 21 -6.77 2.34 27.93
CA THR A 21 -7.78 3.36 27.63
C THR A 21 -8.51 3.96 28.84
N LEU A 22 -8.21 3.53 30.09
CA LEU A 22 -8.99 3.92 31.27
C LEU A 22 -8.27 4.82 32.30
N LEU A 23 -7.05 5.31 32.03
CA LEU A 23 -6.37 6.25 32.94
C LEU A 23 -5.65 7.39 32.20
N ALA A 24 -6.41 8.34 31.64
CA ALA A 24 -5.94 9.72 31.44
C ALA A 24 -7.09 10.63 30.98
N ALA A 25 -7.87 11.16 31.92
CA ALA A 25 -8.65 12.39 31.69
C ALA A 25 -9.12 12.99 33.02
N ILE A 26 -8.30 13.86 33.61
CA ILE A 26 -8.79 14.92 34.50
C ILE A 26 -8.67 16.22 33.68
N PRO A 27 -9.77 16.88 33.28
CA PRO A 27 -9.65 18.13 32.53
C PRO A 27 -9.46 19.32 33.48
N GLY A 28 -8.35 20.03 33.31
CA GLY A 28 -8.18 21.40 33.79
C GLY A 28 -8.91 22.39 32.88
N ALA A 29 -9.71 23.26 33.49
CA ALA A 29 -10.51 24.27 32.81
C ALA A 29 -9.68 25.49 32.37
N ALA A 30 -9.94 26.01 31.17
CA ALA A 30 -9.60 27.38 30.80
C ALA A 30 -10.74 28.04 30.02
N ARG A 31 -11.16 29.20 30.53
CA ARG A 31 -12.27 30.06 30.10
C ARG A 31 -12.01 30.70 28.73
N ALA A 32 -13.02 30.66 27.85
CA ALA A 32 -13.12 31.57 26.72
C ALA A 32 -13.80 32.88 27.15
N ALA A 33 -13.17 34.01 26.83
CA ALA A 33 -13.70 35.35 27.03
C ALA A 33 -14.70 35.71 25.91
N VAL A 34 -15.86 36.22 26.31
CA VAL A 34 -16.89 36.80 25.46
C VAL A 34 -16.61 38.29 25.27
N ASN A 35 -16.84 38.83 24.07
CA ASN A 35 -17.32 40.21 23.89
C ASN A 35 -17.94 40.43 22.49
N PRO A 36 -18.81 41.45 22.32
CA PRO A 36 -20.07 41.29 21.61
C PRO A 36 -20.21 42.13 20.33
N ALA A 37 -21.39 41.97 19.71
CA ALA A 37 -21.89 42.53 18.47
C ALA A 37 -21.57 44.02 18.17
N GLY A 38 -21.32 44.29 16.88
CA GLY A 38 -21.25 45.62 16.29
C GLY A 38 -21.91 45.62 14.90
N THR A 39 -22.64 46.69 14.62
CA THR A 39 -23.68 46.88 13.60
C THR A 39 -23.19 47.32 12.21
N GLY A 40 -23.74 46.69 11.16
CA GLY A 40 -24.22 47.24 9.88
C GLY A 40 -23.44 48.30 9.06
N ARG A 41 -23.02 47.90 7.85
CA ARG A 41 -23.27 48.63 6.57
C ARG A 41 -22.99 47.71 5.35
N PRO A 42 -23.80 47.75 4.26
CA PRO A 42 -23.62 46.86 3.10
C PRO A 42 -22.66 47.44 2.06
N SER A 43 -21.71 46.62 1.61
CA SER A 43 -20.81 46.90 0.48
C SER A 43 -21.30 46.19 -0.80
N PRO A 44 -20.93 46.67 -2.00
CA PRO A 44 -21.61 46.32 -3.26
C PRO A 44 -21.31 44.90 -3.73
N GLU A 45 -22.31 44.22 -4.29
CA GLU A 45 -22.23 42.89 -4.89
C GLU A 45 -21.17 42.81 -6.00
N ILE A 46 -20.07 42.13 -5.71
CA ILE A 46 -19.22 41.53 -6.74
C ILE A 46 -19.97 40.31 -7.26
N ARG A 47 -20.44 40.36 -8.51
CA ARG A 47 -20.97 39.17 -9.22
C ARG A 47 -19.87 38.12 -9.28
N GLY A 48 -19.94 37.14 -8.38
CA GLY A 48 -19.13 35.93 -8.44
C GLY A 48 -19.47 35.14 -9.70
N ASN A 49 -18.44 34.56 -10.32
CA ASN A 49 -18.62 33.53 -11.34
C ASN A 49 -19.55 32.44 -10.80
N PRO A 50 -20.46 31.88 -11.63
CA PRO A 50 -21.35 30.81 -11.19
C PRO A 50 -20.51 29.64 -10.66
N ALA A 51 -20.93 29.11 -9.51
CA ALA A 51 -20.37 27.89 -8.95
C ALA A 51 -20.34 26.80 -10.03
N PRO A 52 -19.28 25.99 -10.13
CA PRO A 52 -19.29 24.82 -10.98
C PRO A 52 -20.52 23.98 -10.65
N PRO A 53 -21.29 23.50 -11.63
CA PRO A 53 -22.44 22.64 -11.34
C PRO A 53 -21.96 21.43 -10.55
N THR A 54 -22.64 21.15 -9.44
CA THR A 54 -22.51 19.90 -8.69
C THR A 54 -22.50 18.76 -9.70
N PRO A 55 -21.49 17.88 -9.74
CA PRO A 55 -21.49 16.79 -10.71
C PRO A 55 -22.76 15.96 -10.50
N ALA A 56 -23.71 16.08 -11.42
CA ALA A 56 -24.88 15.22 -11.44
C ALA A 56 -24.37 13.78 -11.57
N MET A 57 -24.79 12.89 -10.68
CA MET A 57 -24.44 11.48 -10.79
C MET A 57 -24.84 10.98 -12.19
N ALA A 58 -23.93 10.27 -12.86
CA ALA A 58 -24.18 9.77 -14.21
C ALA A 58 -25.55 9.04 -14.25
N PRO A 59 -26.39 9.22 -15.28
CA PRO A 59 -27.75 8.67 -15.32
C PRO A 59 -27.85 7.17 -14.99
N ALA A 60 -26.86 6.37 -15.40
CA ALA A 60 -26.78 4.95 -15.08
C ALA A 60 -26.65 4.66 -13.57
N MET A 61 -25.89 5.50 -12.85
CA MET A 61 -25.73 5.37 -11.40
C MET A 61 -27.00 5.83 -10.67
N GLN A 62 -27.66 6.88 -11.16
CA GLN A 62 -28.95 7.30 -10.60
C GLN A 62 -30.00 6.21 -10.76
N GLN A 63 -30.07 5.56 -11.93
CA GLN A 63 -30.95 4.40 -12.15
C GLN A 63 -30.64 3.23 -11.21
N LEU A 64 -29.37 2.98 -10.91
CA LEU A 64 -28.96 1.93 -9.97
C LEU A 64 -29.39 2.27 -8.53
N LEU A 65 -29.27 3.54 -8.13
CA LEU A 65 -29.75 4.03 -6.84
C LEU A 65 -31.27 3.99 -6.73
N ASP A 66 -31.99 4.39 -7.78
CA ASP A 66 -33.44 4.35 -7.83
C ASP A 66 -33.94 2.90 -7.72
N ARG A 67 -33.28 1.94 -8.40
CA ARG A 67 -33.52 0.50 -8.22
C ARG A 67 -33.24 0.04 -6.78
N ALA A 68 -32.14 0.47 -6.17
CA ALA A 68 -31.81 0.11 -4.79
C ALA A 68 -32.77 0.71 -3.75
N ARG A 69 -33.38 1.87 -4.05
CA ARG A 69 -34.40 2.56 -3.23
C ARG A 69 -35.82 2.04 -3.45
N GLN A 70 -36.08 1.42 -4.60
CA GLN A 70 -37.34 0.74 -4.92
C GLN A 70 -37.11 -0.78 -4.87
N PRO A 71 -36.90 -1.37 -3.67
CA PRO A 71 -36.68 -2.81 -3.58
C PRO A 71 -37.91 -3.51 -4.17
N ASN A 72 -37.70 -4.28 -5.24
CA ASN A 72 -38.64 -5.35 -5.53
C ASN A 72 -38.60 -6.35 -4.36
N ALA A 73 -39.62 -7.19 -4.21
CA ALA A 73 -39.70 -8.15 -3.10
C ALA A 73 -38.47 -9.08 -2.99
N ASP A 74 -37.63 -9.15 -4.03
CA ASP A 74 -36.45 -10.00 -4.14
C ASP A 74 -35.11 -9.26 -3.90
N TRP A 75 -35.08 -7.93 -3.76
CA TRP A 75 -33.84 -7.15 -3.61
C TRP A 75 -33.32 -7.20 -2.17
N ASN A 76 -32.46 -8.18 -1.90
CA ASN A 76 -31.73 -8.24 -0.64
C ASN A 76 -30.46 -7.37 -0.72
N LYS A 77 -30.42 -6.30 0.10
CA LYS A 77 -29.25 -5.41 0.20
C LYS A 77 -27.99 -6.14 0.68
N MET A 78 -28.11 -7.29 1.34
CA MET A 78 -26.96 -8.12 1.73
C MET A 78 -26.64 -9.14 0.63
N THR A 79 -25.37 -9.24 0.23
CA THR A 79 -24.90 -10.34 -0.63
C THR A 79 -24.99 -11.70 0.08
N SER A 80 -24.99 -12.80 -0.68
CA SER A 80 -25.21 -14.15 -0.14
C SER A 80 -24.28 -14.54 1.01
N SER A 81 -23.00 -14.19 0.96
CA SER A 81 -22.04 -14.49 2.05
C SER A 81 -22.32 -13.66 3.32
N VAL A 82 -22.80 -12.43 3.17
CA VAL A 82 -23.23 -11.60 4.31
C VAL A 82 -24.53 -12.14 4.90
N GLN A 83 -25.46 -12.62 4.08
CA GLN A 83 -26.68 -13.29 4.54
C GLN A 83 -26.36 -14.58 5.31
N GLU A 84 -25.43 -15.38 4.81
CA GLU A 84 -24.97 -16.60 5.48
C GLU A 84 -24.30 -16.27 6.81
N ALA A 85 -23.43 -15.25 6.84
CA ALA A 85 -22.84 -14.75 8.07
C ALA A 85 -23.90 -14.28 9.06
N ALA A 86 -24.90 -13.50 8.63
CA ALA A 86 -26.00 -13.03 9.48
C ALA A 86 -26.81 -14.18 10.09
N ARG A 87 -27.02 -15.27 9.35
CA ARG A 87 -27.81 -16.44 9.80
C ARG A 87 -27.06 -17.40 10.70
N PHE A 88 -25.79 -17.64 10.41
CA PHE A 88 -25.02 -18.75 11.02
C PHE A 88 -23.69 -18.33 11.66
N GLY A 89 -23.26 -17.09 11.45
CA GLY A 89 -22.00 -16.57 11.94
C GLY A 89 -22.04 -16.14 13.41
N SER A 90 -20.86 -15.81 13.93
CA SER A 90 -20.67 -15.22 15.26
C SER A 90 -19.55 -14.18 15.22
N GLY A 91 -19.47 -13.30 16.23
CA GLY A 91 -18.45 -12.24 16.25
C GLY A 91 -18.78 -11.08 15.31
N SER A 92 -17.79 -10.64 14.54
CA SER A 92 -17.89 -9.56 13.55
C SER A 92 -17.56 -10.05 12.14
N PHE A 93 -18.10 -9.36 11.14
CA PHE A 93 -17.86 -9.64 9.73
C PHE A 93 -17.41 -8.36 9.02
N ARG A 94 -16.30 -8.44 8.28
CA ARG A 94 -15.75 -7.33 7.51
C ARG A 94 -16.63 -7.07 6.28
N VAL A 95 -17.32 -5.93 6.25
CA VAL A 95 -18.25 -5.58 5.18
C VAL A 95 -17.86 -4.30 4.46
N ALA A 96 -18.20 -4.23 3.18
CA ALA A 96 -18.24 -3.03 2.36
C ALA A 96 -19.70 -2.57 2.26
N ILE A 97 -20.01 -1.43 2.87
CA ILE A 97 -21.35 -0.85 2.94
C ILE A 97 -21.44 0.30 1.95
N LEU A 98 -22.31 0.16 0.95
CA LEU A 98 -22.63 1.21 0.00
C LEU A 98 -23.69 2.12 0.60
N THR A 99 -23.35 3.37 0.89
CA THR A 99 -24.25 4.38 1.46
C THR A 99 -23.98 5.75 0.88
N ASP A 100 -24.99 6.61 0.80
CA ASP A 100 -24.81 8.05 0.54
C ASP A 100 -25.03 8.90 1.79
N ASP A 101 -25.18 8.26 2.95
CA ASP A 101 -25.30 8.90 4.26
C ASP A 101 -24.47 8.13 5.31
N VAL A 102 -23.21 8.52 5.39
CA VAL A 102 -22.25 7.99 6.36
C VAL A 102 -22.55 8.44 7.79
N ASN A 103 -23.26 9.56 7.97
CA ASN A 103 -23.59 10.11 9.28
C ASN A 103 -24.64 9.23 9.97
N THR A 104 -25.73 8.90 9.26
CA THR A 104 -26.76 7.99 9.77
C THR A 104 -26.20 6.60 10.05
N LEU A 105 -25.39 6.06 9.13
CA LEU A 105 -24.72 4.77 9.34
C LEU A 105 -23.83 4.79 10.60
N GLY A 106 -22.98 5.81 10.73
CA GLY A 106 -22.08 5.98 11.86
C GLY A 106 -22.79 6.10 13.21
N ASN A 107 -23.85 6.92 13.26
CA ASN A 107 -24.68 7.08 14.46
C ASN A 107 -25.33 5.76 14.87
N PHE A 108 -25.87 5.02 13.90
CA PHE A 108 -26.45 3.70 14.14
C PHE A 108 -25.41 2.74 14.76
N LEU A 109 -24.22 2.65 14.16
CA LEU A 109 -23.16 1.75 14.61
C LEU A 109 -22.70 2.07 16.04
N ARG A 110 -22.45 3.36 16.34
CA ARG A 110 -22.06 3.81 17.68
C ARG A 110 -23.14 3.55 18.73
N ALA A 111 -24.40 3.84 18.41
CA ALA A 111 -25.52 3.59 19.32
C ALA A 111 -25.68 2.11 19.69
N HIS A 112 -25.14 1.20 18.86
CA HIS A 112 -25.16 -0.25 19.08
C HIS A 112 -23.82 -0.80 19.58
N GLY A 113 -22.94 0.06 20.08
CA GLY A 113 -21.69 -0.32 20.73
C GLY A 113 -20.57 -0.74 19.78
N VAL A 114 -20.63 -0.32 18.51
CA VAL A 114 -19.50 -0.47 17.57
C VAL A 114 -18.61 0.78 17.69
N PRO A 115 -17.38 0.68 18.21
CA PRO A 115 -16.45 1.81 18.27
C PRO A 115 -16.08 2.21 16.84
N THR A 116 -16.55 3.37 16.38
CA THR A 116 -16.21 3.86 15.05
C THR A 116 -16.29 5.39 14.97
N PRO A 117 -15.30 6.04 14.32
CA PRO A 117 -15.35 7.46 14.04
C PRO A 117 -16.19 7.79 12.79
N ILE A 118 -16.68 6.81 12.02
CA ILE A 118 -17.45 7.05 10.77
C ILE A 118 -18.61 8.01 11.00
N GLY A 119 -18.69 9.11 10.25
CA GLY A 119 -19.77 10.09 10.42
C GLY A 119 -19.82 10.73 11.82
N SER A 120 -18.67 10.85 12.51
CA SER A 120 -18.57 11.58 13.79
C SER A 120 -18.48 13.09 13.59
N VAL A 121 -18.12 13.55 12.39
CA VAL A 121 -18.30 14.93 11.95
C VAL A 121 -19.17 14.97 10.69
N PRO A 122 -19.93 16.05 10.45
CA PRO A 122 -20.76 16.15 9.25
C PRO A 122 -19.92 16.05 7.97
N ALA A 123 -20.17 15.00 7.16
CA ALA A 123 -19.57 14.90 5.84
C ALA A 123 -19.99 16.09 4.95
N THR A 124 -19.03 16.76 4.32
CA THR A 124 -19.26 17.96 3.50
C THR A 124 -19.52 17.65 2.03
N ARG A 125 -19.25 16.41 1.59
CA ARG A 125 -19.48 15.97 0.21
C ARG A 125 -20.63 14.97 0.14
N ALA A 126 -21.72 15.38 -0.50
CA ALA A 126 -22.81 14.47 -0.87
C ALA A 126 -22.32 13.43 -1.90
N GLY A 127 -22.95 12.25 -1.90
CA GLY A 127 -22.75 11.21 -2.91
C GLY A 127 -22.45 9.85 -2.34
N LEU A 128 -22.52 8.84 -3.21
CA LEU A 128 -22.35 7.44 -2.87
C LEU A 128 -20.92 7.14 -2.38
N ARG A 129 -20.81 6.30 -1.35
CA ARG A 129 -19.57 5.90 -0.67
C ARG A 129 -19.58 4.40 -0.40
N VAL A 130 -18.40 3.80 -0.44
CA VAL A 130 -18.16 2.45 0.10
C VAL A 130 -17.42 2.60 1.42
N VAL A 131 -18.05 2.15 2.50
CA VAL A 131 -17.52 2.14 3.85
C VAL A 131 -17.10 0.72 4.19
N THR A 132 -15.81 0.50 4.43
CA THR A 132 -15.27 -0.81 4.83
C THR A 132 -15.07 -0.85 6.34
N ILE A 133 -15.79 -1.73 7.05
CA ILE A 133 -15.73 -1.83 8.52
C ILE A 133 -16.12 -3.23 9.01
N ASP A 134 -15.58 -3.64 10.15
CA ASP A 134 -16.01 -4.82 10.89
C ASP A 134 -17.31 -4.56 11.65
N VAL A 135 -18.39 -5.24 11.26
CA VAL A 135 -19.72 -5.10 11.88
C VAL A 135 -20.05 -6.36 12.65
N PRO A 136 -20.45 -6.28 13.94
CA PRO A 136 -20.96 -7.43 14.67
C PRO A 136 -22.07 -8.12 13.88
N VAL A 137 -21.99 -9.44 13.73
CA VAL A 137 -22.90 -10.24 12.88
C VAL A 137 -24.37 -9.95 13.20
N ARG A 138 -24.70 -9.81 14.50
CA ARG A 138 -26.04 -9.46 15.02
C ARG A 138 -26.60 -8.11 14.53
N LEU A 139 -25.78 -7.26 13.94
CA LEU A 139 -26.16 -5.93 13.43
C LEU A 139 -26.28 -5.89 11.91
N LEU A 140 -25.83 -6.92 11.17
CA LEU A 140 -25.79 -6.90 9.69
C LEU A 140 -27.17 -6.63 9.06
N GLU A 141 -28.22 -7.32 9.54
CA GLU A 141 -29.59 -7.12 9.06
C GLU A 141 -30.09 -5.70 9.37
N LYS A 142 -29.75 -5.16 10.56
CA LYS A 142 -30.16 -3.82 10.96
C LYS A 142 -29.44 -2.72 10.18
N VAL A 143 -28.17 -2.92 9.86
CA VAL A 143 -27.40 -2.03 8.96
C VAL A 143 -28.02 -2.04 7.56
N ALA A 144 -28.33 -3.23 7.02
CA ALA A 144 -28.98 -3.34 5.71
C ALA A 144 -30.38 -2.68 5.68
N ALA A 145 -31.10 -2.66 6.81
CA ALA A 145 -32.41 -2.03 6.92
C ALA A 145 -32.38 -0.49 6.92
N LEU A 146 -31.21 0.15 7.08
CA LEU A 146 -31.10 1.60 6.99
C LEU A 146 -31.50 2.09 5.60
N GLU A 147 -32.33 3.14 5.54
CA GLU A 147 -32.91 3.67 4.30
C GLU A 147 -31.83 3.98 3.25
N ARG A 148 -30.73 4.61 3.70
CA ARG A 148 -29.65 5.12 2.85
C ARG A 148 -28.49 4.15 2.65
N VAL A 149 -28.64 2.92 3.13
CA VAL A 149 -27.74 1.79 2.81
C VAL A 149 -28.31 1.06 1.60
N TYR A 150 -27.51 0.92 0.54
CA TYR A 150 -27.93 0.33 -0.73
C TYR A 150 -27.41 -1.10 -0.93
N THR A 151 -26.28 -1.42 -0.32
CA THR A 151 -25.65 -2.75 -0.39
C THR A 151 -24.75 -2.98 0.80
N VAL A 152 -24.70 -4.21 1.28
CA VAL A 152 -23.74 -4.74 2.24
C VAL A 152 -23.10 -5.99 1.62
N ALA A 153 -21.85 -5.85 1.21
CA ALA A 153 -21.06 -6.90 0.58
C ALA A 153 -19.91 -7.32 1.51
N PRO A 154 -19.31 -8.52 1.35
CA PRO A 154 -18.04 -8.80 2.02
C PRO A 154 -17.01 -7.78 1.54
N ALA A 155 -16.29 -7.18 2.48
CA ALA A 155 -15.10 -6.42 2.14
C ALA A 155 -13.94 -7.41 1.93
N VAL A 156 -13.79 -7.84 0.69
CA VAL A 156 -12.67 -8.68 0.26
C VAL A 156 -11.53 -7.74 -0.14
N LEU A 157 -10.39 -7.85 0.54
CA LEU A 157 -9.18 -7.19 0.08
C LEU A 157 -8.69 -7.86 -1.21
N PRO A 158 -8.09 -7.10 -2.15
CA PRO A 158 -7.52 -7.69 -3.34
C PRO A 158 -6.59 -8.84 -2.96
N THR A 159 -6.74 -9.98 -3.63
CA THR A 159 -5.75 -11.05 -3.45
C THR A 159 -4.47 -10.59 -4.12
N ALA A 160 -3.38 -10.58 -3.37
CA ALA A 160 -2.07 -10.33 -3.94
C ALA A 160 -1.82 -11.32 -5.09
N PRO A 161 -1.18 -10.89 -6.19
CA PRO A 161 -0.61 -11.86 -7.11
C PRO A 161 0.31 -12.79 -6.33
N ASP A 162 0.39 -14.06 -6.77
CA ASP A 162 1.41 -14.96 -6.22
C ASP A 162 2.75 -14.24 -6.30
N ARG A 163 3.53 -14.25 -5.21
CA ARG A 163 4.92 -13.80 -5.29
C ARG A 163 5.51 -14.47 -6.50
N MET A 164 6.15 -13.70 -7.36
CA MET A 164 6.94 -14.27 -8.44
C MET A 164 7.93 -15.19 -7.76
N SER A 165 7.70 -16.50 -7.87
CA SER A 165 8.70 -17.50 -7.57
C SER A 165 9.77 -17.24 -8.61
N SER A 166 10.76 -16.40 -8.28
CA SER A 166 12.05 -16.51 -8.93
C SER A 166 12.47 -17.98 -8.70
N GLY A 167 12.37 -18.79 -9.76
CA GLY A 167 13.01 -20.10 -9.72
C GLY A 167 14.48 -19.83 -9.49
N GLU A 168 14.96 -20.23 -8.31
CA GLU A 168 16.23 -19.75 -7.73
C GLU A 168 16.24 -18.23 -7.48
N PRO A 169 16.82 -17.76 -6.36
CA PRO A 169 17.02 -16.34 -6.19
C PRO A 169 17.87 -15.84 -7.35
N SER A 170 17.41 -14.83 -8.08
CA SER A 170 18.28 -14.01 -8.92
C SER A 170 19.20 -13.12 -8.08
N LEU A 171 19.66 -13.62 -6.92
CA LEU A 171 20.86 -13.15 -6.23
C LEU A 171 22.12 -13.53 -7.02
N ASN A 172 22.00 -14.35 -8.07
CA ASN A 172 23.09 -14.71 -8.97
C ASN A 172 22.95 -14.02 -10.34
N ALA A 173 23.27 -12.72 -10.44
CA ALA A 173 23.73 -12.09 -11.69
C ALA A 173 24.33 -10.67 -11.58
N ILE A 174 24.56 -10.07 -10.41
CA ILE A 174 25.53 -8.95 -10.31
C ILE A 174 26.95 -9.55 -10.18
N GLY A 175 27.27 -10.49 -11.05
CA GLY A 175 28.50 -11.26 -11.07
C GLY A 175 29.15 -11.17 -12.43
N GLY A 176 30.06 -10.23 -12.60
CA GLY A 176 31.23 -10.37 -13.47
C GLY A 176 31.09 -10.08 -14.97
N GLY A 177 29.98 -9.54 -15.45
CA GLY A 177 29.90 -9.01 -16.81
C GLY A 177 28.86 -7.92 -16.90
N ASN A 178 29.19 -6.78 -17.51
CA ASN A 178 28.24 -5.69 -17.76
C ASN A 178 27.01 -6.27 -18.47
N PRO A 179 25.85 -6.46 -17.81
CA PRO A 179 24.64 -6.82 -18.52
C PRO A 179 24.37 -5.66 -19.48
N THR A 180 24.28 -5.93 -20.77
CA THR A 180 23.78 -4.91 -21.68
C THR A 180 22.34 -4.64 -21.29
N PRO A 181 21.99 -3.39 -20.94
CA PRO A 181 20.64 -2.96 -20.68
C PRO A 181 19.65 -3.57 -21.66
N ASP A 182 18.62 -4.22 -21.15
CA ASP A 182 17.58 -4.76 -22.03
C ASP A 182 16.20 -4.27 -21.61
N LEU A 183 15.44 -3.87 -22.62
CA LEU A 183 14.02 -3.65 -22.47
C LEU A 183 13.40 -5.00 -22.09
N ILE A 184 12.56 -5.03 -21.05
CA ILE A 184 11.85 -6.26 -20.68
C ILE A 184 11.14 -6.83 -21.91
N ALA A 185 11.10 -8.16 -22.05
CA ALA A 185 10.66 -8.83 -23.29
C ALA A 185 9.31 -8.32 -23.81
N ALA A 186 8.40 -7.96 -22.92
CA ALA A 186 7.12 -7.34 -23.25
C ALA A 186 7.27 -6.02 -24.03
N GLY A 187 8.24 -5.16 -23.71
CA GLY A 187 8.45 -3.89 -24.41
C GLY A 187 8.92 -4.06 -25.84
N LYS A 188 9.73 -5.09 -26.10
CA LYS A 188 10.12 -5.45 -27.47
C LYS A 188 8.91 -5.89 -28.28
N GLY A 189 8.03 -6.70 -27.68
CA GLY A 189 6.77 -7.12 -28.30
C GLY A 189 5.77 -5.99 -28.50
N HIS A 190 5.83 -4.94 -27.68
CA HIS A 190 4.98 -3.75 -27.77
C HIS A 190 5.56 -2.62 -28.62
N HIS A 191 6.69 -2.82 -29.30
CA HIS A 191 7.33 -1.81 -30.15
C HIS A 191 7.62 -0.49 -29.42
N VAL A 192 8.06 -0.59 -28.16
CA VAL A 192 8.36 0.57 -27.31
C VAL A 192 9.53 1.42 -27.87
N PRO A 193 10.62 0.85 -28.42
CA PRO A 193 11.66 1.65 -29.06
C PRO A 193 11.14 2.50 -30.23
N GLU A 194 10.20 1.96 -31.01
CA GLU A 194 9.53 2.68 -32.10
C GLU A 194 8.65 3.80 -31.55
N ALA A 195 7.94 3.59 -30.43
CA ALA A 195 7.20 4.64 -29.75
C ALA A 195 8.12 5.77 -29.26
N TRP A 196 9.30 5.44 -28.72
CA TRP A 196 10.31 6.43 -28.33
C TRP A 196 10.87 7.20 -29.53
N ALA A 197 11.11 6.53 -30.65
CA ALA A 197 11.54 7.17 -31.90
C ALA A 197 10.51 8.19 -32.43
N LEU A 198 9.24 8.01 -32.07
CA LEU A 198 8.15 8.97 -32.33
C LEU A 198 8.00 10.04 -31.22
N GLY A 199 8.82 9.99 -30.17
CA GLY A 199 8.81 10.94 -29.05
C GLY A 199 7.92 10.56 -27.85
N TYR A 200 7.32 9.37 -27.84
CA TYR A 200 6.43 8.91 -26.77
C TYR A 200 7.20 8.19 -25.65
N THR A 201 7.88 8.96 -24.81
CA THR A 201 8.75 8.46 -23.71
C THR A 201 8.10 8.51 -22.32
N GLY A 202 6.86 9.02 -22.24
CA GLY A 202 6.18 9.31 -20.97
C GLY A 202 6.44 10.70 -20.40
N TYR A 203 7.17 11.57 -21.11
CA TYR A 203 7.40 12.95 -20.67
C TYR A 203 6.07 13.67 -20.35
N GLY A 204 6.01 14.31 -19.18
CA GLY A 204 4.81 15.02 -18.70
C GLY A 204 3.67 14.11 -18.22
N VAL A 205 3.84 12.79 -18.27
CA VAL A 205 2.85 11.82 -17.80
C VAL A 205 3.15 11.43 -16.35
N ARG A 206 2.09 11.39 -15.53
CA ARG A 206 2.12 10.77 -14.20
C ARG A 206 1.36 9.46 -14.25
N VAL A 207 1.96 8.39 -13.73
CA VAL A 207 1.35 7.05 -13.66
C VAL A 207 1.21 6.67 -12.19
N SER A 208 0.07 6.09 -11.82
CA SER A 208 -0.17 5.64 -10.45
C SER A 208 -0.25 4.11 -10.38
N PRO A 209 0.85 3.43 -10.03
CA PRO A 209 0.79 2.02 -9.69
C PRO A 209 0.10 1.87 -8.32
N MET A 210 -0.96 1.05 -8.29
CA MET A 210 -1.68 0.68 -7.07
C MET A 210 -1.36 -0.79 -6.77
N ASP A 211 -0.40 -1.03 -5.90
CA ASP A 211 0.18 -2.37 -5.72
C ASP A 211 0.77 -2.54 -4.30
N SER A 212 1.68 -3.48 -4.10
CA SER A 212 2.29 -3.78 -2.80
C SER A 212 3.14 -2.66 -2.24
N GLY A 213 3.69 -1.78 -3.09
CA GLY A 213 4.63 -0.75 -2.69
C GLY A 213 5.54 -0.34 -3.84
N THR A 214 6.40 0.65 -3.64
CA THR A 214 7.48 0.95 -4.58
C THR A 214 8.72 1.28 -3.79
N ASP A 215 9.80 0.55 -4.04
CA ASP A 215 11.11 0.86 -3.51
C ASP A 215 11.76 1.98 -4.34
N PHE A 216 11.66 3.23 -3.86
CA PHE A 216 12.34 4.35 -4.50
C PHE A 216 13.82 4.52 -4.08
N GLY A 217 14.28 3.77 -3.07
CA GLY A 217 15.71 3.72 -2.74
C GLY A 217 16.50 2.92 -3.77
N HIS A 218 15.85 2.01 -4.50
CA HIS A 218 16.44 1.26 -5.61
C HIS A 218 17.04 2.20 -6.68
N PRO A 219 18.30 2.00 -7.13
CA PRO A 219 19.01 2.93 -8.02
C PRO A 219 18.24 3.33 -9.28
N ASP A 220 17.56 2.38 -9.92
CA ASP A 220 16.76 2.62 -11.13
C ASP A 220 15.51 3.48 -10.92
N LEU A 221 15.02 3.58 -9.68
CA LEU A 221 13.77 4.25 -9.32
C LEU A 221 13.98 5.57 -8.57
N GLN A 222 15.19 5.84 -8.07
CA GLN A 222 15.55 7.13 -7.48
C GLN A 222 15.23 8.30 -8.43
N GLY A 223 14.58 9.34 -7.91
CA GLY A 223 14.12 10.50 -8.67
C GLY A 223 12.93 10.28 -9.61
N THR A 224 12.30 9.10 -9.63
CA THR A 224 11.18 8.80 -10.56
C THR A 224 9.79 9.08 -9.99
N PHE A 225 9.67 9.45 -8.72
CA PHE A 225 8.38 9.84 -8.13
C PHE A 225 7.89 11.20 -8.65
N ALA A 226 6.58 11.36 -8.68
CA ALA A 226 5.92 12.64 -8.91
C ALA A 226 5.97 13.48 -7.63
N ARG A 227 6.07 14.80 -7.77
CA ARG A 227 6.02 15.77 -6.68
C ARG A 227 4.75 16.63 -6.79
N ASP A 228 4.28 17.15 -5.67
CA ASP A 228 3.22 18.16 -5.68
C ASP A 228 3.77 19.47 -6.24
N THR A 229 3.25 19.87 -7.41
CA THR A 229 3.69 21.07 -8.13
C THR A 229 2.86 22.30 -7.79
N ASN A 230 1.88 22.20 -6.89
CA ASN A 230 1.06 23.34 -6.50
C ASN A 230 1.77 24.17 -5.42
N ALA A 231 2.30 25.33 -5.80
CA ALA A 231 3.02 26.24 -4.89
C ALA A 231 2.19 26.76 -3.70
N SER A 232 0.86 26.64 -3.75
CA SER A 232 -0.03 26.99 -2.64
C SER A 232 -0.39 25.80 -1.74
N SER A 233 0.08 24.59 -2.08
CA SER A 233 -0.12 23.40 -1.27
C SER A 233 0.80 23.43 -0.05
N PRO A 234 0.33 23.04 1.15
CA PRO A 234 1.21 22.81 2.29
C PRO A 234 2.19 21.65 2.04
N TYR A 235 1.93 20.82 1.04
CA TYR A 235 2.77 19.68 0.65
C TYR A 235 3.61 19.97 -0.60
N PHE A 236 3.79 21.25 -0.96
CA PHE A 236 4.56 21.64 -2.13
C PHE A 236 5.95 20.96 -2.14
N ASP A 237 6.33 20.48 -3.32
CA ASP A 237 7.53 19.69 -3.60
C ASP A 237 7.63 18.32 -2.92
N TRP A 238 6.82 17.96 -1.90
CA TRP A 238 6.83 16.60 -1.38
C TRP A 238 6.45 15.57 -2.47
N PRO A 239 7.03 14.36 -2.44
CA PRO A 239 6.57 13.27 -3.29
C PRO A 239 5.09 12.97 -3.09
N MET A 240 4.41 12.65 -4.18
CA MET A 240 3.02 12.22 -4.15
C MET A 240 2.97 10.70 -3.96
N ALA A 241 2.70 10.26 -2.74
CA ALA A 241 2.47 8.87 -2.40
C ALA A 241 1.25 8.73 -1.49
N PHE A 242 0.67 7.53 -1.45
CA PHE A 242 -0.47 7.25 -0.59
C PHE A 242 -0.51 5.78 -0.18
N ASP A 243 -0.68 5.55 1.12
CA ASP A 243 -0.96 4.22 1.67
C ASP A 243 -2.40 4.18 2.22
N PRO A 244 -3.34 3.50 1.54
CA PRO A 244 -4.73 3.39 1.98
C PRO A 244 -4.88 2.56 3.27
N ASN A 245 -3.98 1.60 3.54
CA ASN A 245 -4.05 0.78 4.74
C ASN A 245 -3.60 1.59 5.97
N SER A 246 -2.48 2.29 5.87
CA SER A 246 -2.02 3.22 6.91
C SER A 246 -3.03 4.33 7.15
N MET A 247 -3.55 4.93 6.09
CA MET A 247 -4.57 5.96 6.19
C MET A 247 -5.83 5.44 6.88
N ALA A 248 -6.25 4.21 6.59
CA ALA A 248 -7.39 3.60 7.26
C ALA A 248 -7.11 3.37 8.76
N SER A 249 -5.95 2.81 9.12
CA SER A 249 -5.54 2.62 10.52
C SER A 249 -5.47 3.94 11.29
N TYR A 250 -4.92 4.98 10.66
CA TYR A 250 -4.76 6.29 11.25
C TYR A 250 -6.11 7.02 11.43
N LEU A 251 -6.93 7.11 10.38
CA LEU A 251 -8.21 7.82 10.45
C LEU A 251 -9.29 7.08 11.25
N LEU A 252 -9.30 5.75 11.21
CA LEU A 252 -10.35 4.96 11.87
C LEU A 252 -10.02 4.61 13.31
N ALA A 253 -8.74 4.49 13.64
CA ALA A 253 -8.32 4.00 14.96
C ALA A 253 -7.25 4.87 15.64
N GLY A 254 -6.76 5.93 14.98
CA GLY A 254 -5.67 6.75 15.52
C GLY A 254 -4.36 5.97 15.64
N LEU A 255 -4.20 4.89 14.87
CA LEU A 255 -3.07 3.97 15.01
C LEU A 255 -2.04 4.19 13.91
N THR A 256 -0.79 4.16 14.33
CA THR A 256 0.44 4.21 13.52
C THR A 256 1.29 2.98 13.85
N PHE A 257 2.35 2.75 13.09
CA PHE A 257 3.35 1.74 13.38
C PHE A 257 4.15 2.13 14.62
N PRO A 258 4.44 1.20 15.56
CA PRO A 258 4.24 -0.25 15.48
C PRO A 258 2.88 -0.77 15.95
N THR A 259 2.03 0.07 16.55
CA THR A 259 0.72 -0.33 17.09
C THR A 259 -0.22 -0.89 16.02
N ALA A 260 -0.13 -0.36 14.79
CA ALA A 260 -0.67 -0.96 13.57
C ALA A 260 0.49 -1.59 12.77
N PRO A 261 0.71 -2.92 12.86
CA PRO A 261 1.91 -3.58 12.30
C PRO A 261 2.02 -3.56 10.77
N SER A 262 0.93 -3.21 10.08
CA SER A 262 0.90 -3.06 8.62
C SER A 262 0.90 -1.60 8.19
N SER A 263 1.05 -0.65 9.11
CA SER A 263 1.13 0.77 8.80
C SER A 263 2.55 1.15 8.37
N TRP A 264 2.65 2.04 7.39
CA TRP A 264 3.84 2.79 7.00
C TRP A 264 3.81 4.24 7.50
N TYR A 265 2.81 4.59 8.31
CA TYR A 265 2.84 5.82 9.12
C TYR A 265 3.49 5.46 10.44
N VAL A 266 4.68 5.99 10.66
CA VAL A 266 5.55 5.70 11.80
C VAL A 266 5.25 6.69 12.91
N ASP A 267 5.01 6.18 14.11
CA ASP A 267 5.02 6.99 15.32
C ASP A 267 6.46 7.39 15.66
N THR A 268 6.73 8.70 15.65
CA THR A 268 8.02 9.28 16.03
C THR A 268 7.90 10.20 17.24
N SER A 269 6.84 10.03 18.05
CA SER A 269 6.59 10.87 19.24
C SER A 269 7.53 10.59 20.42
N PHE A 270 8.32 9.51 20.37
CA PHE A 270 9.39 9.29 21.35
C PHE A 270 10.49 10.33 21.15
N THR A 271 10.83 11.06 22.21
CA THR A 271 11.86 12.10 22.16
C THR A 271 12.99 11.84 23.14
N ALA A 272 14.20 12.21 22.72
CA ALA A 272 15.39 12.21 23.56
C ALA A 272 16.26 13.43 23.27
N THR A 273 17.10 13.80 24.24
CA THR A 273 18.20 14.75 24.04
C THR A 273 19.50 13.99 23.84
N ALA A 274 20.56 14.64 23.37
CA ALA A 274 21.88 14.03 23.24
C ALA A 274 22.91 14.69 24.17
N ASP A 275 23.87 13.89 24.64
CA ASP A 275 25.09 14.41 25.25
C ASP A 275 25.90 15.20 24.20
N PRO A 276 26.25 16.47 24.46
CA PRO A 276 26.84 17.35 23.44
C PRO A 276 28.29 17.01 23.08
N ILE A 277 28.96 16.13 23.85
CA ILE A 277 30.35 15.73 23.60
C ILE A 277 30.39 14.41 22.84
N THR A 278 29.62 13.44 23.30
CA THR A 278 29.65 12.06 22.78
C THR A 278 28.61 11.82 21.69
N GLY A 279 27.53 12.61 21.65
CA GLY A 279 26.38 12.38 20.77
C GLY A 279 25.47 11.25 21.22
N ASN A 280 25.70 10.62 22.38
CA ASN A 280 24.82 9.56 22.87
C ASN A 280 23.47 10.14 23.30
N LEU A 281 22.37 9.48 22.89
CA LEU A 281 21.03 9.84 23.37
C LEU A 281 20.91 9.59 24.88
N SER A 282 20.14 10.46 25.54
CA SER A 282 19.93 10.44 26.99
C SER A 282 19.03 9.30 27.45
N LEU A 283 18.25 8.71 26.54
CA LEU A 283 17.35 7.60 26.80
C LEU A 283 17.57 6.50 25.75
N PRO A 284 17.57 5.21 26.15
CA PRO A 284 17.58 4.12 25.20
C PRO A 284 16.25 4.08 24.43
N PHE A 285 16.33 3.67 23.17
CA PHE A 285 15.16 3.44 22.32
C PHE A 285 15.17 1.99 21.84
N ASN A 286 14.03 1.32 21.91
CA ASN A 286 13.90 -0.10 21.58
C ASN A 286 14.94 -1.04 22.25
N GLY A 287 15.44 -0.67 23.44
CA GLY A 287 16.45 -1.43 24.17
C GLY A 287 17.91 -1.11 23.81
N HIS A 288 18.16 -0.20 22.88
CA HIS A 288 19.50 0.18 22.42
C HIS A 288 19.86 1.63 22.77
N ASN A 289 21.15 1.91 22.89
CA ASN A 289 21.67 3.26 23.06
C ASN A 289 22.12 3.79 21.70
N TYR A 290 21.38 4.75 21.16
CA TYR A 290 21.70 5.37 19.87
C TYR A 290 22.63 6.56 20.03
N ASN A 291 23.41 6.81 18.98
CA ASN A 291 24.33 7.93 18.89
C ASN A 291 23.99 8.81 17.67
N VAL A 292 23.99 10.12 17.89
CA VAL A 292 23.66 11.16 16.91
C VAL A 292 24.81 12.14 16.70
N ALA A 293 26.05 11.71 16.97
CA ALA A 293 27.23 12.55 16.76
C ALA A 293 27.32 13.00 15.30
N GLY A 294 27.49 14.31 15.11
CA GLY A 294 27.54 14.92 13.76
C GLY A 294 26.18 15.10 13.08
N VAL A 295 25.07 14.66 13.70
CA VAL A 295 23.72 14.88 13.18
C VAL A 295 23.21 16.27 13.61
N PRO A 296 22.85 17.17 12.66
CA PRO A 296 22.31 18.48 13.01
C PRO A 296 20.93 18.40 13.66
N SER A 297 20.75 19.11 14.78
CA SER A 297 19.44 19.44 15.38
C SER A 297 19.54 20.80 16.04
N ALA A 298 18.62 21.70 15.70
CA ALA A 298 18.62 23.08 16.18
C ALA A 298 18.04 23.18 17.60
N SER A 299 17.08 22.32 17.97
CA SER A 299 16.56 22.26 19.35
C SER A 299 17.38 21.35 20.28
N GLY A 300 18.15 20.42 19.73
CA GLY A 300 18.78 19.33 20.49
C GLY A 300 17.79 18.26 20.97
N ILE A 301 16.55 18.28 20.45
CA ILE A 301 15.52 17.26 20.68
C ILE A 301 15.44 16.39 19.43
N PHE A 302 15.59 15.09 19.65
CA PHE A 302 15.59 14.06 18.63
C PHE A 302 14.34 13.21 18.76
N HIS A 303 13.62 13.01 17.66
CA HIS A 303 12.43 12.17 17.59
C HIS A 303 12.81 10.80 17.03
N LEU A 304 12.30 9.72 17.61
CA LEU A 304 12.62 8.35 17.18
C LEU A 304 11.36 7.53 16.91
N GLY A 305 11.43 6.71 15.88
CA GLY A 305 10.44 5.70 15.52
C GLY A 305 11.11 4.43 15.00
N LEU A 306 10.29 3.43 14.66
CA LEU A 306 10.76 2.16 14.09
C LEU A 306 10.39 2.09 12.61
N HIS A 307 11.35 1.73 11.76
CA HIS A 307 11.08 1.57 10.33
C HIS A 307 10.23 0.31 10.08
N PRO A 308 9.11 0.38 9.33
CA PRO A 308 8.13 -0.70 9.27
C PRO A 308 8.44 -1.83 8.27
N ASP A 309 9.59 -1.74 7.57
CA ASP A 309 9.97 -2.71 6.54
C ASP A 309 10.33 -4.09 7.15
N ASN A 310 9.54 -5.12 6.80
CA ASN A 310 9.82 -6.48 7.24
C ASN A 310 11.00 -7.12 6.54
N THR A 311 11.43 -6.61 5.39
CA THR A 311 12.63 -7.07 4.70
C THR A 311 13.86 -6.71 5.51
N LEU A 312 13.98 -5.46 5.97
CA LEU A 312 15.02 -5.06 6.92
C LEU A 312 14.95 -5.90 8.19
N ARG A 313 13.77 -6.00 8.81
CA ARG A 313 13.64 -6.76 10.07
C ARG A 313 13.90 -8.25 9.94
N ALA A 314 13.16 -8.95 9.10
CA ALA A 314 13.18 -10.40 9.06
C ALA A 314 14.24 -10.97 8.10
N GLY A 315 14.69 -10.16 7.13
CA GLY A 315 15.70 -10.54 6.16
C GLY A 315 17.13 -10.25 6.60
N TYR A 316 17.36 -9.12 7.29
CA TYR A 316 18.72 -8.65 7.62
C TYR A 316 19.04 -8.69 9.11
N TYR A 317 18.24 -8.04 9.97
CA TYR A 317 18.68 -7.70 11.33
C TYR A 317 18.07 -8.53 12.46
N GLY A 318 16.90 -9.12 12.24
CA GLY A 318 16.10 -9.78 13.29
C GLY A 318 15.25 -8.81 14.11
N GLU A 319 15.42 -7.50 13.92
CA GLU A 319 14.68 -6.42 14.59
C GLU A 319 14.35 -5.24 13.66
N TYR A 320 13.42 -4.38 14.06
CA TYR A 320 13.11 -3.18 13.27
C TYR A 320 14.20 -2.13 13.51
N VAL A 321 14.81 -1.65 12.44
CA VAL A 321 15.80 -0.57 12.51
C VAL A 321 15.16 0.75 12.94
N ALA A 322 15.92 1.62 13.59
CA ALA A 322 15.41 2.90 14.04
C ALA A 322 15.39 3.96 12.93
N LEU A 323 14.45 4.88 13.09
CA LEU A 323 14.29 6.08 12.29
C LEU A 323 14.40 7.28 13.23
N LEU A 324 15.23 8.26 12.86
CA LEU A 324 15.45 9.51 13.56
C LEU A 324 14.84 10.68 12.79
N VAL A 325 14.15 11.59 13.47
CA VAL A 325 13.66 12.85 12.92
C VAL A 325 14.32 14.02 13.65
N THR A 326 14.79 14.99 12.89
CA THR A 326 15.55 16.15 13.39
C THR A 326 15.04 17.44 12.76
N ASP A 327 15.17 18.52 13.53
CA ASP A 327 14.95 19.89 13.12
C ASP A 327 16.27 20.52 12.70
N SER A 328 16.71 20.24 11.47
CA SER A 328 18.11 20.42 11.07
C SER A 328 18.62 21.86 11.19
N THR A 329 17.73 22.85 11.07
CA THR A 329 18.10 24.28 11.02
C THR A 329 17.27 25.19 11.93
N ILE A 330 15.98 24.94 12.12
CA ILE A 330 15.07 25.81 12.88
C ILE A 330 14.47 25.02 14.05
N PRO A 331 14.65 25.45 15.32
CA PRO A 331 14.12 24.71 16.47
C PRO A 331 12.62 24.45 16.36
N GLY A 332 12.23 23.18 16.45
CA GLY A 332 10.84 22.72 16.37
C GLY A 332 10.26 22.58 14.96
N VAL A 333 11.02 22.87 13.90
CA VAL A 333 10.64 22.57 12.51
C VAL A 333 11.39 21.31 12.09
N TYR A 334 10.78 20.16 12.36
CA TYR A 334 11.34 18.86 11.99
C TYR A 334 11.23 18.62 10.49
N ASP A 335 12.37 18.52 9.82
CA ASP A 335 12.48 18.57 8.37
C ASP A 335 13.32 17.43 7.76
N THR A 336 14.04 16.69 8.60
CA THR A 336 15.01 15.69 8.15
C THR A 336 14.82 14.38 8.87
N VAL A 337 14.73 13.30 8.10
CA VAL A 337 14.68 11.90 8.54
C VAL A 337 16.02 11.22 8.26
N ARG A 338 16.46 10.34 9.16
CA ARG A 338 17.54 9.37 8.94
C ARG A 338 17.07 7.99 9.38
N VAL A 339 17.49 6.95 8.69
CA VAL A 339 17.19 5.56 9.06
C VAL A 339 18.52 4.85 9.22
N ASP A 340 18.68 4.16 10.35
CA ASP A 340 19.86 3.36 10.69
C ASP A 340 19.87 2.09 9.83
N LEU A 341 20.21 2.25 8.54
CA LEU A 341 20.04 1.20 7.56
C LEU A 341 21.02 0.05 7.76
N ASP A 342 22.16 0.27 8.43
CA ASP A 342 23.13 -0.77 8.76
C ASP A 342 22.98 -1.33 10.18
N ASP A 343 21.98 -0.87 10.94
CA ASP A 343 21.62 -1.32 12.30
C ASP A 343 22.81 -1.25 13.26
N ASN A 344 23.61 -0.19 13.12
CA ASN A 344 24.82 0.00 13.90
C ASN A 344 24.60 0.90 15.13
N PHE A 345 23.40 1.47 15.28
CA PHE A 345 22.97 2.39 16.32
C PHE A 345 23.65 3.77 16.30
N HIS A 346 24.18 4.18 15.15
CA HIS A 346 24.85 5.44 14.90
C HIS A 346 24.26 6.16 13.66
N PHE A 347 23.59 7.28 13.89
CA PHE A 347 22.97 8.05 12.80
C PHE A 347 23.91 8.96 12.00
N GLY A 348 25.19 9.04 12.39
CA GLY A 348 26.13 10.04 11.85
C GLY A 348 26.48 9.83 10.37
N ASN A 349 26.46 8.59 9.88
CA ASN A 349 26.73 8.21 8.50
C ASN A 349 25.45 7.96 7.67
N ASP A 350 24.27 7.97 8.30
CA ASP A 350 23.03 7.75 7.60
C ASP A 350 22.66 8.94 6.70
N LYS A 351 22.22 8.61 5.49
CA LYS A 351 21.78 9.59 4.52
C LYS A 351 20.59 10.38 5.08
N PRO A 352 20.63 11.73 5.13
CA PRO A 352 19.45 12.53 5.41
C PRO A 352 18.43 12.41 4.26
N ALA A 353 17.15 12.28 4.64
CA ALA A 353 16.00 12.37 3.78
C ALA A 353 15.13 13.56 4.17
N ASP A 354 14.93 14.48 3.24
CA ASP A 354 14.13 15.70 3.39
C ASP A 354 13.28 15.92 2.13
N VAL A 355 12.55 17.03 2.06
CA VAL A 355 11.73 17.33 0.86
C VAL A 355 12.57 17.39 -0.42
N ALA A 356 13.83 17.79 -0.39
CA ALA A 356 14.68 17.89 -1.58
C ALA A 356 15.26 16.53 -2.00
N SER A 357 15.63 15.67 -1.05
CA SER A 357 16.24 14.35 -1.25
C SER A 357 15.53 13.26 -0.43
N PRO A 358 14.24 12.96 -0.72
CA PRO A 358 13.35 12.17 0.15
C PRO A 358 13.62 10.67 0.14
N GLU A 359 14.43 10.16 -0.78
CA GLU A 359 14.78 8.75 -0.84
C GLU A 359 15.70 8.35 0.32
N ILE A 360 15.43 7.20 0.92
CA ILE A 360 16.26 6.63 1.99
C ILE A 360 17.02 5.45 1.40
N TRP A 361 18.36 5.52 1.41
CA TRP A 361 19.22 4.47 0.89
C TRP A 361 20.64 4.58 1.45
N MET A 362 21.39 3.49 1.32
CA MET A 362 22.80 3.40 1.71
C MET A 362 23.60 2.71 0.61
N ASP A 363 24.75 3.29 0.26
CA ASP A 363 25.81 2.66 -0.53
C ASP A 363 26.82 2.06 0.46
N THR A 364 26.81 0.74 0.58
CA THR A 364 27.61 0.00 1.56
C THR A 364 28.98 -0.37 1.01
N ASN A 365 29.16 -0.32 -0.30
CA ASN A 365 30.35 -0.82 -0.99
C ASN A 365 31.19 0.32 -1.65
N GLY A 366 30.63 1.53 -1.76
CA GLY A 366 31.28 2.73 -2.26
C GLY A 366 31.31 2.86 -3.79
N ASP A 367 30.48 2.11 -4.52
CA ASP A 367 30.40 2.15 -5.98
C ASP A 367 29.50 3.28 -6.54
N GLY A 368 28.86 4.04 -5.65
CA GLY A 368 27.94 5.12 -5.98
C GLY A 368 26.51 4.66 -6.26
N MET A 369 26.17 3.39 -6.00
CA MET A 369 24.80 2.86 -6.06
C MET A 369 24.28 2.50 -4.68
N ALA A 370 22.96 2.60 -4.52
CA ALA A 370 22.31 2.12 -3.31
C ALA A 370 22.32 0.59 -3.25
N ASP A 371 22.79 0.04 -2.13
CA ASP A 371 22.75 -1.38 -1.78
C ASP A 371 21.58 -1.71 -0.84
N LEU A 372 21.25 -0.77 0.06
CA LEU A 372 20.13 -0.88 0.99
C LEU A 372 19.14 0.26 0.76
N SER A 373 17.87 -0.02 1.02
CA SER A 373 16.77 0.93 0.87
C SER A 373 15.92 1.01 2.14
N GLY A 374 15.54 2.23 2.51
CA GLY A 374 14.44 2.51 3.44
C GLY A 374 13.22 3.12 2.73
N GLY A 375 13.17 3.06 1.40
CA GLY A 375 12.07 3.61 0.61
C GLY A 375 12.11 5.13 0.46
N LEU A 376 10.97 5.78 0.70
CA LEU A 376 10.74 7.19 0.41
C LEU A 376 9.95 7.87 1.53
N VAL A 377 10.45 8.99 2.04
CA VAL A 377 9.68 9.89 2.89
C VAL A 377 8.77 10.74 2.02
N TYR A 378 7.48 10.79 2.34
CA TYR A 378 6.55 11.68 1.63
C TYR A 378 5.83 12.68 2.55
N PHE A 379 6.02 12.57 3.86
CA PHE A 379 5.50 13.52 4.84
C PHE A 379 6.23 13.39 6.19
N ILE A 380 6.49 14.53 6.83
CA ILE A 380 6.92 14.65 8.23
C ILE A 380 5.89 15.53 8.93
N GLY A 381 5.44 15.14 10.12
CA GLY A 381 4.51 15.93 10.91
C GLY A 381 5.10 17.30 11.24
N ASP A 382 4.38 18.37 10.90
CA ASP A 382 4.80 19.75 11.13
C ASP A 382 3.99 20.47 12.24
N GLY A 383 3.04 19.75 12.86
CA GLY A 383 2.14 20.31 13.88
C GLY A 383 1.01 21.19 13.33
N ALA A 384 0.93 21.41 12.02
CA ALA A 384 0.00 22.35 11.40
C ALA A 384 -0.88 21.69 10.31
N ASN A 385 -0.35 20.72 9.57
CA ASN A 385 -0.99 20.10 8.43
C ASN A 385 -1.21 18.59 8.68
N PRO A 386 -2.35 18.03 8.27
CA PRO A 386 -2.55 16.59 8.32
C PRO A 386 -1.68 15.88 7.28
N ILE A 387 -1.62 14.55 7.34
CA ILE A 387 -0.93 13.75 6.30
C ILE A 387 -1.59 14.05 4.93
N PRO A 388 -0.84 14.13 3.82
CA PRO A 388 -1.41 14.38 2.49
C PRO A 388 -2.63 13.50 2.20
N TYR A 389 -3.67 14.12 1.62
CA TYR A 389 -4.94 13.49 1.23
C TYR A 389 -5.87 13.06 2.40
N THR A 390 -5.48 13.25 3.66
CA THR A 390 -6.31 12.95 4.84
C THR A 390 -7.59 13.77 4.87
N ASP A 391 -7.54 15.05 4.48
CA ASP A 391 -8.68 15.96 4.42
C ASP A 391 -9.76 15.48 3.42
N VAL A 392 -9.32 15.01 2.25
CA VAL A 392 -10.20 14.43 1.23
C VAL A 392 -10.87 13.17 1.74
N MET A 393 -10.13 12.29 2.42
CA MET A 393 -10.65 11.06 3.01
C MET A 393 -11.58 11.35 4.18
N GLY A 394 -11.19 12.24 5.09
CA GLY A 394 -11.99 12.63 6.25
C GLY A 394 -13.30 13.29 5.84
N ALA A 395 -13.27 14.25 4.93
CA ALA A 395 -14.47 14.89 4.39
C ALA A 395 -15.39 13.91 3.65
N ARG A 396 -14.81 12.89 2.97
CA ARG A 396 -15.56 11.86 2.25
C ARG A 396 -16.33 10.93 3.19
N TYR A 397 -15.80 10.65 4.38
CA TYR A 397 -16.35 9.68 5.34
C TYR A 397 -16.93 10.31 6.61
N GLY A 398 -16.91 11.64 6.74
CA GLY A 398 -17.35 12.33 7.94
C GLY A 398 -16.49 11.98 9.15
N LEU A 399 -15.17 11.90 8.95
CA LEU A 399 -14.19 11.61 9.98
C LEU A 399 -13.46 12.89 10.41
N PRO A 400 -13.07 13.01 11.69
CA PRO A 400 -12.11 14.03 12.10
C PRO A 400 -10.80 13.83 11.32
N VAL A 401 -10.12 14.94 11.06
CA VAL A 401 -8.85 14.98 10.35
C VAL A 401 -7.77 15.30 11.39
N PRO A 402 -7.13 14.29 11.99
CA PRO A 402 -6.07 14.52 12.96
C PRO A 402 -4.85 15.16 12.28
N THR A 403 -4.18 16.02 13.01
CA THR A 403 -2.91 16.67 12.62
C THR A 403 -1.84 16.14 13.57
N PRO A 404 -0.80 15.46 13.07
CA PRO A 404 0.30 15.00 13.91
C PRO A 404 1.12 16.20 14.44
N GLY A 405 1.67 16.07 15.64
CA GLY A 405 2.58 17.07 16.19
C GLY A 405 3.88 17.20 15.37
N ALA A 406 4.61 18.30 15.59
CA ALA A 406 5.86 18.54 14.91
C ALA A 406 6.88 17.45 15.26
N GLY A 407 7.35 16.69 14.26
CA GLY A 407 8.26 15.57 14.42
C GLY A 407 7.60 14.26 14.91
N ASP A 408 6.30 14.23 15.21
CA ASP A 408 5.64 13.08 15.85
C ASP A 408 5.18 11.98 14.87
N LEU A 409 5.26 12.23 13.57
CA LEU A 409 4.88 11.25 12.56
C LEU A 409 5.73 11.35 11.30
N VAL A 410 6.08 10.21 10.72
CA VAL A 410 6.67 10.11 9.38
C VAL A 410 5.82 9.18 8.52
N ALA A 411 5.49 9.59 7.29
CA ALA A 411 4.81 8.75 6.33
C ALA A 411 5.78 8.27 5.24
N LEU A 412 5.80 6.96 5.03
CA LEU A 412 6.75 6.30 4.13
C LEU A 412 6.04 5.58 2.98
N GLN A 413 6.71 5.50 1.84
CA GLN A 413 6.41 4.56 0.76
C GLN A 413 7.59 3.60 0.64
N ILE A 414 7.31 2.30 0.78
CA ILE A 414 8.34 1.25 0.89
C ILE A 414 8.06 0.16 -0.15
N GLY A 415 9.08 -0.60 -0.56
CA GLY A 415 8.94 -1.85 -1.29
C GLY A 415 9.27 -3.07 -0.43
N ASP A 416 8.45 -3.35 0.58
CA ASP A 416 8.69 -4.46 1.52
C ASP A 416 8.48 -5.82 0.83
N ALA A 417 9.57 -6.45 0.38
CA ALA A 417 9.58 -7.75 -0.27
C ALA A 417 9.01 -8.88 0.61
N LEU A 418 9.09 -8.73 1.94
CA LEU A 418 8.57 -9.67 2.91
C LEU A 418 7.16 -9.34 3.40
N ALA A 419 6.52 -8.27 2.89
CA ALA A 419 5.15 -7.93 3.24
C ALA A 419 4.20 -9.12 3.03
N PRO A 420 3.21 -9.33 3.94
CA PRO A 420 2.27 -10.46 3.88
C PRO A 420 1.45 -10.54 2.58
N GLY A 421 1.38 -9.48 1.79
CA GLY A 421 0.71 -9.44 0.49
C GLY A 421 1.52 -8.70 -0.57
N GLY A 422 1.68 -9.31 -1.73
CA GLY A 422 2.28 -8.73 -2.94
C GLY A 422 3.80 -8.61 -2.91
N GLY A 423 4.44 -8.48 -1.74
CA GLY A 423 5.90 -8.43 -1.61
C GLY A 423 6.52 -7.32 -2.48
N ASP A 424 7.47 -7.69 -3.34
CA ASP A 424 8.18 -6.79 -4.26
C ASP A 424 7.42 -6.45 -5.56
N HIS A 425 6.21 -7.01 -5.76
CA HIS A 425 5.47 -6.89 -7.02
C HIS A 425 5.25 -5.45 -7.48
N GLY A 426 4.92 -4.54 -6.57
CA GLY A 426 4.73 -3.13 -6.90
C GLY A 426 6.02 -2.43 -7.35
N THR A 427 7.18 -2.82 -6.80
CA THR A 427 8.49 -2.36 -7.29
C THR A 427 8.74 -2.88 -8.70
N LEU A 428 8.40 -4.14 -9.00
CA LEU A 428 8.52 -4.69 -10.36
C LEU A 428 7.61 -3.96 -11.36
N CYS A 429 6.37 -3.64 -10.96
CA CYS A 429 5.46 -2.84 -11.77
C CYS A 429 6.00 -1.43 -12.01
N ALA A 430 6.52 -0.76 -10.97
CA ALA A 430 7.17 0.54 -11.08
C ALA A 430 8.36 0.49 -12.05
N SER A 431 9.22 -0.52 -11.93
CA SER A 431 10.38 -0.71 -12.80
C SER A 431 9.99 -0.91 -14.27
N ALA A 432 8.93 -1.68 -14.55
CA ALA A 432 8.42 -1.84 -15.90
C ALA A 432 7.94 -0.51 -16.52
N ILE A 433 7.56 0.48 -15.70
CA ILE A 433 7.14 1.80 -16.17
C ILE A 433 8.34 2.73 -16.32
N VAL A 434 9.11 2.98 -15.25
CA VAL A 434 10.05 4.12 -15.17
C VAL A 434 11.51 3.76 -14.92
N ALA A 435 11.89 2.48 -14.82
CA ALA A 435 13.27 2.12 -14.51
C ALA A 435 14.25 2.78 -15.49
N GLN A 436 15.31 3.37 -14.93
CA GLN A 436 16.29 4.16 -15.67
C GLN A 436 17.51 3.36 -16.10
N ASN A 437 17.56 2.06 -15.77
CA ASN A 437 18.65 1.17 -16.15
C ASN A 437 20.04 1.62 -15.62
N LYS A 438 20.09 2.29 -14.48
CA LYS A 438 21.34 2.52 -13.74
C LYS A 438 22.02 1.21 -13.33
N THR A 439 21.24 0.19 -12.94
CA THR A 439 21.75 -1.14 -12.58
C THR A 439 22.16 -2.02 -13.77
N GLY A 440 21.82 -1.61 -15.00
CA GLY A 440 22.00 -2.41 -16.20
C GLY A 440 20.95 -3.54 -16.39
N ALA A 441 19.97 -3.68 -15.48
CA ALA A 441 19.03 -4.79 -15.50
C ALA A 441 17.71 -4.50 -16.24
N VAL A 442 17.11 -3.33 -16.02
CA VAL A 442 15.76 -3.01 -16.50
C VAL A 442 15.68 -1.58 -17.02
N LEU A 443 15.16 -1.42 -18.24
CA LEU A 443 14.70 -0.14 -18.78
C LEU A 443 13.17 -0.13 -18.88
N GLY A 444 12.51 0.82 -18.24
CA GLY A 444 11.05 0.94 -18.22
C GLY A 444 10.46 1.41 -19.56
N PHE A 445 9.17 1.19 -19.79
CA PHE A 445 8.48 1.58 -21.03
C PHE A 445 8.35 3.10 -21.22
N ALA A 446 8.25 3.83 -20.12
CA ALA A 446 8.03 5.26 -20.06
C ALA A 446 9.05 5.89 -19.09
N PRO A 447 10.36 5.85 -19.40
CA PRO A 447 11.42 6.25 -18.48
C PRO A 447 11.39 7.75 -18.13
N GLN A 448 10.62 8.57 -18.86
CA GLN A 448 10.42 10.00 -18.56
C GLN A 448 9.10 10.30 -17.83
N ALA A 449 8.27 9.29 -17.55
CA ALA A 449 7.10 9.44 -16.69
C ALA A 449 7.51 9.59 -15.23
N LYS A 450 6.58 10.04 -14.40
CA LYS A 450 6.73 10.10 -12.93
C LYS A 450 5.66 9.28 -12.22
N LEU A 451 6.03 8.66 -11.10
CA LEU A 451 5.14 7.78 -10.34
C LEU A 451 4.44 8.49 -9.19
N LEU A 452 3.11 8.35 -9.12
CA LEU A 452 2.33 8.60 -7.90
C LEU A 452 2.04 7.24 -7.27
N SER A 453 2.88 6.81 -6.33
CA SER A 453 2.80 5.44 -5.83
C SER A 453 1.67 5.29 -4.81
N VAL A 454 0.80 4.31 -5.03
CA VAL A 454 -0.20 3.88 -4.05
C VAL A 454 0.17 2.48 -3.58
N GLY A 455 0.78 2.40 -2.40
CA GLY A 455 1.36 1.15 -1.88
C GLY A 455 0.47 0.41 -0.91
N ASN A 456 0.96 -0.72 -0.41
CA ASN A 456 0.43 -1.44 0.75
C ASN A 456 -1.04 -1.90 0.62
N ILE A 457 -1.59 -2.00 -0.59
CA ILE A 457 -3.03 -2.26 -0.81
C ILE A 457 -3.45 -3.69 -0.45
N TYR A 458 -2.49 -4.61 -0.31
CA TYR A 458 -2.72 -6.01 0.04
C TYR A 458 -2.60 -6.27 1.55
N ALA A 459 -2.01 -5.34 2.31
CA ALA A 459 -1.86 -5.53 3.73
C ALA A 459 -3.20 -5.36 4.47
N GLY A 460 -3.40 -6.17 5.51
CA GLY A 460 -4.68 -6.27 6.24
C GLY A 460 -5.60 -7.41 5.78
N GLY A 461 -5.25 -8.14 4.72
CA GLY A 461 -5.93 -9.36 4.30
C GLY A 461 -5.50 -10.52 5.19
N GLY A 462 -6.44 -11.14 5.91
CA GLY A 462 -6.17 -12.39 6.63
C GLY A 462 -5.58 -13.46 5.71
N PRO A 463 -4.93 -14.50 6.27
CA PRO A 463 -4.23 -15.51 5.49
C PRO A 463 -5.17 -16.07 4.42
N SER A 464 -4.66 -16.11 3.18
CA SER A 464 -5.28 -16.75 2.02
C SER A 464 -6.21 -17.89 2.43
N HIS A 465 -7.47 -17.85 2.00
CA HIS A 465 -8.36 -18.99 2.13
C HIS A 465 -7.62 -20.27 1.72
N PRO A 466 -7.72 -21.36 2.50
CA PRO A 466 -7.12 -22.62 2.09
C PRO A 466 -7.69 -22.98 0.73
N ARG A 467 -6.80 -23.16 -0.26
CA ARG A 467 -7.15 -23.60 -1.61
C ARG A 467 -8.23 -24.69 -1.50
N PRO A 468 -9.34 -24.65 -2.27
CA PRO A 468 -10.15 -25.83 -2.44
C PRO A 468 -9.19 -26.93 -2.89
N ARG A 469 -9.12 -28.04 -2.15
CA ARG A 469 -8.38 -29.22 -2.59
C ARG A 469 -8.84 -29.49 -4.01
N ALA A 470 -7.93 -29.35 -4.97
CA ALA A 470 -8.18 -29.75 -6.35
C ALA A 470 -8.76 -31.16 -6.31
N ALA A 471 -9.99 -31.30 -6.83
CA ALA A 471 -10.55 -32.60 -7.12
C ALA A 471 -9.49 -33.39 -7.91
N GLY A 472 -9.19 -34.59 -7.42
CA GLY A 472 -7.97 -35.31 -7.71
C GLY A 472 -7.61 -35.36 -9.19
N SER A 473 -6.38 -34.95 -9.49
CA SER A 473 -5.71 -35.36 -10.72
C SER A 473 -5.64 -36.89 -10.72
N PHE A 474 -6.27 -37.52 -11.70
CA PHE A 474 -6.03 -38.93 -12.05
C PHE A 474 -4.53 -39.09 -12.35
N ARG A 475 -3.76 -39.61 -11.40
CA ARG A 475 -2.42 -40.14 -11.65
C ARG A 475 -2.54 -41.63 -11.92
N SER A 476 -2.17 -42.01 -13.13
CA SER A 476 -2.00 -43.40 -13.53
C SER A 476 -0.92 -44.04 -12.63
N ALA A 477 -1.26 -45.20 -12.06
CA ALA A 477 -0.40 -45.94 -11.16
C ALA A 477 0.59 -46.78 -11.98
N HIS A 478 1.84 -46.34 -12.06
CA HIS A 478 2.96 -47.24 -12.37
C HIS A 478 3.63 -47.69 -11.07
N ARG A 479 3.23 -48.90 -10.63
CA ARG A 479 3.92 -49.68 -9.59
C ARG A 479 5.34 -49.99 -10.04
N ARG A 480 6.34 -49.51 -9.28
CA ARG A 480 7.67 -50.13 -9.21
C ARG A 480 7.55 -51.39 -8.35
N ALA A 481 7.69 -52.55 -8.96
CA ALA A 481 7.94 -53.81 -8.27
C ALA A 481 9.43 -54.16 -8.38
N THR A 482 10.00 -54.47 -7.23
CA THR A 482 11.38 -54.92 -6.98
C THR A 482 11.65 -56.29 -7.64
N ARG A 483 12.87 -56.49 -8.15
CA ARG A 483 13.42 -57.79 -8.63
C ARG A 483 14.36 -58.31 -7.52
N ALA A 484 14.31 -59.59 -7.11
CA ALA A 484 14.91 -60.78 -7.73
C ALA A 484 14.65 -62.02 -6.83
N PRO A 485 15.12 -63.26 -7.13
CA PRO A 485 15.11 -64.04 -8.38
C PRO A 485 14.57 -65.49 -8.19
N SER A 486 14.20 -66.18 -9.28
CA SER A 486 14.80 -67.49 -9.68
C SER A 486 13.97 -68.29 -10.71
N ARG A 487 14.75 -68.80 -11.68
CA ARG A 487 14.65 -70.08 -12.41
C ARG A 487 13.61 -70.33 -13.54
N THR A 488 14.22 -70.83 -14.63
CA THR A 488 13.79 -71.84 -15.63
C THR A 488 13.02 -71.44 -16.90
N ARG A 489 13.81 -71.28 -17.99
CA ARG A 489 13.85 -72.10 -19.23
C ARG A 489 12.60 -72.22 -20.13
N LEU A 490 12.67 -71.63 -21.33
CA LEU A 490 12.55 -72.21 -22.71
C LEU A 490 12.12 -71.07 -23.68
N ALA A 491 12.98 -70.57 -24.58
CA ALA A 491 13.30 -71.07 -25.92
C ALA A 491 12.29 -70.66 -27.03
N ARG A 492 12.65 -69.68 -27.88
CA ARG A 492 12.94 -69.80 -29.34
C ARG A 492 12.66 -68.51 -30.17
N ARG A 493 13.73 -68.06 -30.86
CA ARG A 493 13.88 -67.61 -32.28
C ARG A 493 13.12 -66.38 -32.85
N ILE A 494 13.86 -65.26 -32.97
CA ILE A 494 14.23 -64.40 -34.16
C ILE A 494 13.74 -64.93 -35.55
N PRO A 495 13.39 -64.13 -36.61
CA PRO A 495 14.04 -62.89 -37.09
C PRO A 495 13.24 -61.74 -37.77
N VAL A 496 13.77 -60.52 -37.58
CA VAL A 496 14.22 -59.48 -38.57
C VAL A 496 13.65 -59.47 -40.00
N ARG A 497 13.16 -58.29 -40.45
CA ARG A 497 13.49 -57.68 -41.75
C ARG A 497 13.02 -56.20 -41.88
N THR A 498 13.97 -55.31 -42.19
CA THR A 498 13.82 -54.00 -42.86
C THR A 498 13.91 -54.19 -44.39
N PRO A 499 13.98 -53.15 -45.26
CA PRO A 499 13.28 -51.85 -45.39
C PRO A 499 12.70 -51.64 -46.83
N ARG A 500 12.06 -50.49 -47.15
CA ARG A 500 12.36 -49.64 -48.34
C ARG A 500 11.36 -48.48 -48.59
N SER A 501 11.93 -47.43 -49.17
CA SER A 501 11.46 -46.12 -49.66
C SER A 501 10.69 -46.13 -51.00
N ALA A 502 9.88 -45.09 -51.30
CA ALA A 502 9.81 -44.41 -52.62
C ALA A 502 8.83 -43.18 -52.67
N THR A 503 9.41 -41.99 -52.90
CA THR A 503 9.09 -40.90 -53.87
C THR A 503 7.66 -40.50 -54.33
N CYS A 504 7.32 -39.22 -54.06
CA CYS A 504 7.03 -38.06 -54.94
C CYS A 504 6.27 -38.19 -56.29
N SER A 505 5.24 -37.34 -56.51
CA SER A 505 4.99 -36.63 -57.78
C SER A 505 4.11 -35.36 -57.61
N ARG A 506 4.29 -34.39 -58.54
CA ARG A 506 3.79 -33.00 -58.57
C ARG A 506 2.45 -32.85 -59.34
N GLY A 507 1.74 -31.74 -59.10
CA GLY A 507 0.75 -31.12 -60.00
C GLY A 507 0.49 -29.64 -59.66
N ARG A 508 0.51 -28.74 -60.66
CA ARG A 508 0.44 -27.26 -60.62
C ARG A 508 -0.95 -26.76 -61.06
N THR A 509 -1.33 -25.54 -60.62
CA THR A 509 -1.88 -24.35 -61.38
C THR A 509 -2.56 -23.39 -60.38
N GLU A 510 -2.02 -22.20 -60.08
CA GLU A 510 -2.25 -20.85 -60.68
C GLU A 510 -3.54 -20.12 -60.25
N GLY A 511 -3.40 -18.86 -59.79
CA GLY A 511 -4.48 -17.88 -59.57
C GLY A 511 -4.14 -16.80 -58.53
N ARG A 512 -3.78 -15.58 -58.96
CA ARG A 512 -3.44 -14.39 -58.14
C ARG A 512 -4.65 -13.44 -57.95
N ALA A 513 -4.74 -12.88 -56.73
CA ALA A 513 -5.12 -11.49 -56.32
C ALA A 513 -6.59 -10.99 -56.48
N PRO A 514 -7.02 -9.89 -55.80
CA PRO A 514 -6.52 -9.22 -54.58
C PRO A 514 -7.61 -8.88 -53.53
N TRP A 515 -7.14 -8.31 -52.42
CA TRP A 515 -7.86 -7.76 -51.27
C TRP A 515 -8.61 -6.44 -51.58
N GLU A 516 -9.80 -6.27 -51.01
CA GLU A 516 -10.52 -4.97 -50.93
C GLU A 516 -10.83 -4.58 -49.48
N HIS A 517 -10.53 -3.31 -49.18
CA HIS A 517 -10.92 -2.52 -48.01
C HIS A 517 -12.44 -2.36 -47.89
N ARG A 518 -12.99 -2.44 -46.66
CA ARG A 518 -14.15 -1.62 -46.25
C ARG A 518 -14.09 -1.23 -44.77
N SER A 519 -14.09 0.08 -44.53
CA SER A 519 -14.54 0.73 -43.29
C SER A 519 -16.08 0.76 -43.21
N PRO A 520 -16.66 0.96 -42.02
CA PRO A 520 -17.44 2.18 -41.72
C PRO A 520 -17.19 2.71 -40.29
N THR A 521 -16.84 3.98 -40.06
CA THR A 521 -17.67 5.21 -39.89
C THR A 521 -18.56 5.26 -38.63
N TRP A 522 -18.13 6.19 -37.74
CA TRP A 522 -18.80 6.99 -36.70
C TRP A 522 -19.60 6.31 -35.58
#